data_AF-A0AAV9ZWZ3-F1
#
_entry.id   AF-A0AAV9ZWZ3-F1
#
_cell.length_a   1.000
_cell.length_b   1.000
_cell.length_c   1.000
_cell.angle_alpha   90.00
_cell.angle_beta   90.00
_cell.angle_gamma   90.00
#
_symmetry.space_group_name_H-M   'P 1'
#
loop_
_entity.id
_entity.type
_entity.pdbx_description
1 polymer ?
#
loop_
_entity_poly.entity_id
_entity_poly.type
_entity_poly.pdbx_seq_one_letter_code
_entity_poly.pdbx_strand_id
1 'polypeptide(L)'
;MRGDFGTENNLVERLMILHWGILHRAYLRGRSRHNVRIERLWRDVRKDALETFRQIFDYLEKNDLLDMENPVHSACLFLVFKRRIQAALDRARDAWNHHRMRTQHDKTPIAIYELSRTAAIIRGYWTGDPGDDMDAASDPLYGFDGDAPLPPSGLPEPLERMDQPTGTAEERDCLKEGISYD
;
A
#
# COMPACT_ATOMS: atom_id res chain seq x y z
N MET A 1 -6.18 -4.14 -3.79
CA MET A 1 -4.76 -3.69 -3.79
C MET A 1 -4.43 -3.05 -5.13
N ARG A 2 -3.50 -2.10 -5.16
CA ARG A 2 -3.02 -1.43 -6.40
C ARG A 2 -1.51 -1.56 -6.45
N GLY A 3 -0.97 -1.90 -7.61
CA GLY A 3 0.47 -1.99 -7.83
C GLY A 3 0.85 -1.45 -9.20
N ASP A 4 2.15 -1.23 -9.38
CA ASP A 4 2.70 -0.93 -10.70
C ASP A 4 2.86 -2.20 -11.55
N PHE A 5 3.56 -2.09 -12.67
CA PHE A 5 3.87 -3.22 -13.56
C PHE A 5 5.15 -3.96 -13.14
N GLY A 6 5.66 -3.73 -11.92
CA GLY A 6 6.78 -4.46 -11.36
C GLY A 6 6.46 -5.94 -11.20
N THR A 7 7.48 -6.78 -11.27
CA THR A 7 7.33 -8.24 -11.20
C THR A 7 7.14 -8.77 -9.79
N GLU A 8 7.54 -7.99 -8.78
CA GLU A 8 7.57 -8.38 -7.36
C GLU A 8 6.18 -8.77 -6.83
N ASN A 9 5.12 -8.11 -7.30
CA ASN A 9 3.75 -8.35 -6.81
C ASN A 9 2.92 -9.30 -7.69
N ASN A 10 3.51 -9.94 -8.70
CA ASN A 10 2.79 -10.83 -9.61
C ASN A 10 2.15 -12.02 -8.88
N LEU A 11 2.85 -12.59 -7.88
CA LEU A 11 2.33 -13.72 -7.11
C LEU A 11 1.17 -13.29 -6.21
N VAL A 12 1.28 -12.12 -5.58
CA VAL A 12 0.20 -11.52 -4.78
C VAL A 12 -1.02 -11.27 -5.65
N GLU A 13 -0.86 -10.65 -6.82
CA GLU A 13 -1.96 -10.43 -7.78
C GLU A 13 -2.66 -11.75 -8.12
N ARG A 14 -1.89 -12.80 -8.43
CA ARG A 14 -2.45 -14.11 -8.76
C ARG A 14 -3.23 -14.72 -7.59
N LEU A 15 -2.70 -14.63 -6.37
CA LEU A 15 -3.35 -15.15 -5.16
C LEU A 15 -4.65 -14.39 -4.85
N MET A 16 -4.64 -13.06 -4.94
CA MET A 16 -5.83 -12.23 -4.74
C MET A 16 -6.92 -12.53 -5.79
N ILE A 17 -6.52 -12.75 -7.05
CA ILE A 17 -7.46 -13.13 -8.13
C ILE A 17 -8.01 -14.53 -7.90
N LEU A 18 -7.19 -15.48 -7.43
CA LEU A 18 -7.62 -16.84 -7.12
C LEU A 18 -8.64 -16.85 -5.97
N HIS A 19 -8.39 -16.07 -4.92
CA HIS A 19 -9.20 -16.07 -3.72
C HIS A 19 -10.55 -15.38 -3.90
N TRP A 20 -10.57 -14.18 -4.50
CA TRP A 20 -11.80 -13.38 -4.65
C TRP A 20 -12.40 -13.38 -6.06
N GLY A 21 -11.69 -13.89 -7.06
CA GLY A 21 -12.12 -13.91 -8.45
C GLY A 21 -11.77 -12.65 -9.24
N ILE A 22 -11.62 -12.79 -10.56
CA ILE A 22 -11.23 -11.70 -11.49
C ILE A 22 -12.25 -10.54 -11.45
N LEU A 23 -13.55 -10.86 -11.34
CA LEU A 23 -14.63 -9.86 -11.32
C LEU A 23 -14.62 -8.98 -10.08
N HIS A 24 -14.02 -9.45 -8.98
CA HIS A 24 -13.91 -8.70 -7.73
C HIS A 24 -12.93 -7.52 -7.85
N ARG A 25 -12.10 -7.47 -8.91
CA ARG A 25 -11.08 -6.44 -9.12
C ARG A 25 -10.18 -6.26 -7.89
N ALA A 26 -9.85 -7.38 -7.23
CA ALA A 26 -9.07 -7.41 -6.00
C ALA A 26 -7.68 -6.78 -6.17
N TYR A 27 -7.10 -6.87 -7.37
CA TYR A 27 -5.83 -6.23 -7.73
C TYR A 27 -6.03 -5.32 -8.95
N LEU A 28 -5.46 -4.12 -8.88
CA LEU A 28 -5.55 -3.11 -9.94
C LEU A 28 -4.14 -2.70 -10.35
N ARG A 29 -3.71 -3.15 -11.53
CA ARG A 29 -2.42 -2.78 -12.12
C ARG A 29 -2.52 -1.41 -12.81
N GLY A 30 -1.58 -0.50 -12.54
CA GLY A 30 -1.65 0.87 -13.04
C GLY A 30 -0.29 1.49 -13.37
N ARG A 31 -0.30 2.56 -14.17
CA ARG A 31 0.93 3.33 -14.47
C ARG A 31 1.46 3.98 -13.19
N SER A 32 2.79 4.08 -13.06
CA SER A 32 3.50 4.67 -11.90
C SER A 32 2.96 6.04 -11.45
N ARG A 33 2.47 6.88 -12.37
CA ARG A 33 1.84 8.18 -12.04
C ARG A 33 0.63 8.07 -11.09
N HIS A 34 0.02 6.90 -10.96
CA HIS A 34 -1.08 6.66 -10.02
C HIS A 34 -0.60 6.26 -8.62
N ASN A 35 0.69 5.89 -8.48
CA ASN A 35 1.32 5.54 -7.20
C ASN A 35 1.94 6.76 -6.49
N VAL A 36 1.81 7.96 -7.04
CA VAL A 36 2.35 9.21 -6.46
C VAL A 36 1.94 9.41 -5.00
N ARG A 37 0.71 9.03 -4.64
CA ARG A 37 0.22 9.16 -3.25
C ARG A 37 0.95 8.23 -2.29
N ILE A 38 1.16 6.96 -2.68
CA ILE A 38 1.88 6.00 -1.84
C ILE A 38 3.37 6.34 -1.79
N GLU A 39 3.96 6.80 -2.89
CA GLU A 39 5.34 7.30 -2.92
C GLU A 39 5.53 8.52 -2.01
N ARG A 40 4.54 9.44 -1.99
CA ARG A 40 4.58 10.60 -1.11
C ARG A 40 4.51 10.18 0.36
N LEU A 41 3.58 9.28 0.69
CA LEU A 41 3.46 8.72 2.03
C LEU A 41 4.78 8.07 2.46
N TRP A 42 5.38 7.23 1.61
CA TRP A 42 6.66 6.60 1.90
C TRP A 42 7.79 7.60 2.14
N ARG A 43 7.81 8.71 1.40
CA ARG A 43 8.78 9.78 1.63
C ARG A 43 8.59 10.43 2.99
N ASP A 44 7.35 10.67 3.40
CA ASP A 44 7.04 11.28 4.69
C ASP A 44 7.37 10.30 5.85
N VAL A 45 7.00 9.02 5.74
CA VAL A 45 7.39 7.95 6.71
C VAL A 45 8.91 7.82 6.82
N ARG A 46 9.63 7.80 5.70
CA ARG A 46 11.09 7.72 5.71
C ARG A 46 11.70 8.89 6.46
N LYS A 47 11.23 10.11 6.19
CA LYS A 47 11.73 11.33 6.83
C LYS A 47 11.43 11.36 8.32
N ASP A 48 10.20 11.02 8.70
CA ASP A 48 9.72 11.21 10.07
C ASP A 48 10.09 10.05 11.01
N ALA A 49 10.21 8.83 10.50
CA ALA A 49 10.44 7.63 11.31
C ALA A 49 11.82 6.99 11.12
N LEU A 50 12.39 7.03 9.91
CA LEU A 50 13.54 6.18 9.55
C LEU A 50 14.86 6.95 9.36
N GLU A 51 14.79 8.23 8.99
CA GLU A 51 15.96 9.03 8.64
C GLU A 51 16.97 9.15 9.79
N THR A 52 16.49 9.26 11.03
CA THR A 52 17.37 9.27 12.22
C THR A 52 18.15 7.98 12.38
N PHE A 53 17.52 6.82 12.18
CA PHE A 53 18.21 5.53 12.26
C PHE A 53 19.21 5.37 11.13
N ARG A 54 18.84 5.79 9.92
CA ARG A 54 19.75 5.83 8.77
C ARG A 54 21.02 6.63 9.10
N GLN A 55 20.87 7.82 9.68
CA GLN A 55 22.02 8.66 10.07
C GLN A 55 22.87 8.02 11.17
N ILE A 56 22.27 7.35 12.14
CA ILE A 56 23.00 6.61 13.18
C ILE A 56 23.81 5.48 12.56
N PHE A 57 23.21 4.69 11.66
CA PHE A 57 23.89 3.56 11.03
C PHE A 57 25.02 4.03 10.11
N ASP A 58 24.76 5.06 9.28
CA ASP A 58 25.79 5.71 8.47
C ASP A 58 26.97 6.20 9.33
N TYR A 59 26.68 6.75 10.52
CA TYR A 59 27.72 7.23 11.43
C TYR A 59 28.53 6.07 12.01
N LEU A 60 27.88 4.99 12.44
CA LEU A 60 28.58 3.83 13.00
C LEU A 60 29.48 3.15 11.96
N GLU A 61 29.00 3.03 10.72
CA GLU A 61 29.76 2.44 9.61
C GLU A 61 30.98 3.31 9.26
N LYS A 62 30.81 4.64 9.15
CA LYS A 62 31.91 5.57 8.82
C LYS A 62 33.02 5.66 9.87
N ASN A 63 32.75 5.23 11.10
CA ASN A 63 33.74 5.23 12.19
C ASN A 63 34.24 3.82 12.51
N ASP A 64 34.00 2.83 11.63
CA ASP A 64 34.39 1.43 11.80
C ASP A 64 33.83 0.80 13.10
N LEU A 65 32.71 1.31 13.61
CA LEU A 65 32.02 0.80 14.80
C LEU A 65 30.93 -0.22 14.46
N LEU A 66 30.51 -0.26 13.18
CA LEU A 66 29.55 -1.20 12.66
C LEU A 66 30.11 -1.83 11.39
N ASP A 67 30.06 -3.14 11.33
CA ASP A 67 30.44 -3.95 10.16
C ASP A 67 29.26 -4.88 9.88
N MET A 68 28.61 -4.71 8.74
CA MET A 68 27.44 -5.50 8.36
C MET A 68 27.83 -6.89 7.83
N GLU A 69 29.09 -7.13 7.46
CA GLU A 69 29.61 -8.45 7.10
C GLU A 69 29.86 -9.30 8.36
N ASN A 70 30.03 -8.66 9.51
CA ASN A 70 30.16 -9.34 10.79
C ASN A 70 28.78 -9.78 11.34
N PRO A 71 28.50 -11.08 11.47
CA PRO A 71 27.19 -11.59 11.91
C PRO A 71 26.85 -11.20 13.36
N VAL A 72 27.85 -10.95 14.21
CA VAL A 72 27.62 -10.49 15.59
C VAL A 72 27.14 -9.05 15.59
N HIS A 73 27.76 -8.19 14.78
CA HIS A 73 27.39 -6.77 14.68
C HIS A 73 25.98 -6.62 14.09
N SER A 74 25.65 -7.36 13.04
CA SER A 74 24.31 -7.34 12.44
C SER A 74 23.23 -7.86 13.38
N ALA A 75 23.50 -8.95 14.13
CA ALA A 75 22.58 -9.47 15.14
C ALA A 75 22.37 -8.48 16.30
N CYS A 76 23.44 -7.87 16.82
CA CYS A 76 23.37 -6.84 17.84
C CYS A 76 22.55 -5.63 17.38
N LEU A 77 22.80 -5.15 16.16
CA LEU A 77 22.05 -4.05 15.57
C LEU A 77 20.56 -4.37 15.49
N PHE A 78 20.21 -5.56 14.99
CA PHE A 78 18.83 -6.01 14.90
C PHE A 78 18.17 -6.05 16.28
N LEU A 79 18.79 -6.69 17.27
CA LEU A 79 18.24 -6.82 18.62
C LEU A 79 18.00 -5.47 19.30
N VAL A 80 18.93 -4.53 19.15
CA VAL A 80 18.85 -3.21 19.79
C VAL A 80 17.87 -2.29 19.08
N PHE A 81 17.91 -2.24 17.74
CA PHE A 81 17.17 -1.25 16.96
C PHE A 81 15.81 -1.73 16.47
N LYS A 82 15.54 -3.04 16.35
CA LYS A 82 14.22 -3.54 15.90
C LYS A 82 13.07 -2.93 16.69
N ARG A 83 13.13 -2.99 18.03
CA ARG A 83 12.08 -2.43 18.90
C ARG A 83 11.98 -0.91 18.79
N ARG A 84 13.10 -0.22 18.57
CA ARG A 84 13.15 1.24 18.45
C ARG A 84 12.57 1.72 17.13
N ILE A 85 12.90 1.04 16.04
CA ILE A 85 12.36 1.28 14.71
C ILE A 85 10.86 1.01 14.71
N GLN A 86 10.41 -0.13 15.25
CA GLN A 86 8.98 -0.43 15.38
C GLN A 86 8.24 0.67 16.15
N ALA A 87 8.75 1.08 17.31
CA ALA A 87 8.12 2.15 18.08
C ALA A 87 8.13 3.52 17.37
N ALA A 88 9.08 3.77 16.46
CA ALA A 88 9.07 4.98 15.63
C ALA A 88 8.03 4.89 14.52
N LEU A 89 7.90 3.72 13.89
CA LEU A 89 6.87 3.46 12.88
C LEU A 89 5.47 3.53 13.48
N ASP A 90 5.26 2.99 14.68
CA ASP A 90 3.97 3.07 15.39
C ASP A 90 3.59 4.53 15.66
N ARG A 91 4.56 5.34 16.14
CA ARG A 91 4.36 6.78 16.32
C ARG A 91 4.06 7.52 15.02
N ALA A 92 4.76 7.18 13.94
CA ALA A 92 4.51 7.79 12.63
C ALA A 92 3.13 7.41 12.08
N ARG A 93 2.71 6.15 12.25
CA ARG A 93 1.36 5.69 11.93
C ARG A 93 0.31 6.48 12.71
N ASP A 94 0.49 6.60 14.03
CA ASP A 94 -0.48 7.28 14.88
C ASP A 94 -0.54 8.78 14.55
N ALA A 95 0.61 9.44 14.36
CA ALA A 95 0.68 10.83 13.91
C ALA A 95 -0.01 11.02 12.55
N TRP A 96 0.25 10.12 11.60
CA TRP A 96 -0.37 10.16 10.30
C TRP A 96 -1.89 9.94 10.38
N ASN A 97 -2.36 9.01 11.19
CA ASN A 97 -3.79 8.73 11.28
C ASN A 97 -4.60 9.86 11.94
N HIS A 98 -3.96 10.66 12.79
CA HIS A 98 -4.60 11.74 13.56
C HIS A 98 -4.26 13.16 13.09
N HIS A 99 -3.37 13.34 12.10
CA HIS A 99 -3.07 14.68 11.59
C HIS A 99 -4.27 15.29 10.86
N ARG A 100 -4.43 16.61 10.96
CA ARG A 100 -5.51 17.33 10.30
C ARG A 100 -5.11 17.66 8.87
N MET A 101 -5.95 17.27 7.91
CA MET A 101 -5.73 17.60 6.50
C MET A 101 -6.51 18.86 6.11
N ARG A 102 -5.77 19.94 5.83
CA ARG A 102 -6.35 21.23 5.42
C ARG A 102 -7.27 21.12 4.20
N THR A 103 -6.91 20.27 3.25
CA THR A 103 -7.68 20.03 2.01
C THR A 103 -8.96 19.21 2.23
N GLN A 104 -9.16 18.67 3.43
CA GLN A 104 -10.31 17.85 3.80
C GLN A 104 -11.09 18.48 4.98
N HIS A 105 -11.22 19.81 4.96
CA HIS A 105 -11.90 20.58 6.01
C HIS A 105 -11.35 20.28 7.42
N ASP A 106 -10.03 20.13 7.51
CA ASP A 106 -9.29 19.80 8.74
C ASP A 106 -9.69 18.48 9.43
N LYS A 107 -10.30 17.55 8.70
CA LYS A 107 -10.58 16.20 9.18
C LYS A 107 -9.29 15.36 9.22
N THR A 108 -9.25 14.39 10.13
CA THR A 108 -8.18 13.40 10.21
C THR A 108 -8.43 12.24 9.24
N PRO A 109 -7.39 11.52 8.78
CA PRO A 109 -7.58 10.31 7.98
C PRO A 109 -8.55 9.30 8.61
N ILE A 110 -8.47 9.07 9.92
CA ILE A 110 -9.44 8.22 10.65
C ILE A 110 -10.87 8.75 10.49
N ALA A 111 -11.10 10.04 10.72
CA ALA A 111 -12.45 10.61 10.61
C ALA A 111 -13.00 10.49 9.17
N ILE A 112 -12.14 10.68 8.16
CA ILE A 112 -12.53 10.53 6.76
C ILE A 112 -12.88 9.07 6.44
N TYR A 113 -12.09 8.12 6.94
CA TYR A 113 -12.36 6.70 6.80
C TYR A 113 -13.70 6.32 7.44
N GLU A 114 -13.95 6.72 8.69
CA GLU A 114 -15.20 6.43 9.40
C GLU A 114 -16.43 7.00 8.70
N LEU A 115 -16.36 8.25 8.22
CA LEU A 115 -17.43 8.87 7.46
C LEU A 115 -17.69 8.14 6.15
N SER A 116 -16.62 7.78 5.43
CA SER A 116 -16.73 7.05 4.15
C SER A 116 -17.29 5.65 4.35
N ARG A 117 -16.85 4.94 5.39
CA ARG A 117 -17.35 3.63 5.79
C ARG A 117 -18.84 3.69 6.11
N THR A 118 -19.25 4.66 6.93
CA THR A 118 -20.66 4.85 7.30
C THR A 118 -21.53 5.11 6.07
N ALA A 119 -21.08 5.98 5.17
CA ALA A 119 -21.78 6.26 3.91
C ALA A 119 -21.89 5.01 3.02
N ALA A 120 -20.84 4.17 2.96
CA ALA A 120 -20.84 2.94 2.18
C ALA A 120 -21.82 1.89 2.74
N ILE A 121 -21.90 1.76 4.06
CA ILE A 121 -22.86 0.89 4.75
C ILE A 121 -24.29 1.35 4.46
N ILE A 122 -24.58 2.65 4.61
CA ILE A 122 -25.91 3.22 4.34
C ILE A 122 -26.34 2.98 2.88
N ARG A 123 -25.39 3.04 1.93
CA ARG A 123 -25.64 2.81 0.51
C ARG A 123 -25.67 1.32 0.12
N GLY A 124 -25.43 0.41 1.07
CA GLY A 124 -25.61 -1.03 0.89
C GLY A 124 -24.52 -1.75 0.08
N TYR A 125 -23.43 -1.08 -0.31
CA TYR A 125 -22.32 -1.73 -1.04
C TYR A 125 -21.14 -2.11 -0.14
N TRP A 126 -21.24 -1.89 1.17
CA TRP A 126 -20.29 -2.38 2.17
C TRP A 126 -21.03 -3.19 3.24
N THR A 127 -20.84 -4.51 3.26
CA THR A 127 -21.55 -5.45 4.14
C THR A 127 -20.88 -5.67 5.50
N GLY A 128 -19.83 -4.90 5.82
CA GLY A 128 -19.12 -5.03 7.09
C GLY A 128 -18.04 -6.10 7.07
N ASP A 129 -17.44 -6.34 5.89
CA ASP A 129 -16.21 -7.13 5.80
C ASP A 129 -15.18 -6.58 6.82
N PRO A 130 -14.83 -7.37 7.86
CA PRO A 130 -13.86 -6.97 8.87
C PRO A 130 -12.46 -6.72 8.30
N GLY A 131 -12.23 -7.17 7.05
CA GLY A 131 -10.91 -7.43 6.51
C GLY A 131 -10.41 -8.80 6.94
N ASP A 132 -9.42 -9.33 6.23
CA ASP A 132 -8.73 -10.54 6.66
C ASP A 132 -7.99 -10.26 7.98
N ASP A 133 -8.07 -11.21 8.92
CA ASP A 133 -7.33 -11.11 10.17
C ASP A 133 -5.82 -11.03 9.88
N MET A 134 -5.12 -10.07 10.49
CA MET A 134 -3.68 -9.91 10.29
C MET A 134 -2.90 -11.15 10.75
N ASP A 135 -3.44 -11.88 11.74
CA ASP A 135 -2.88 -13.14 12.21
C ASP A 135 -3.15 -14.31 11.23
N ALA A 136 -4.14 -14.18 10.35
CA ALA A 136 -4.39 -15.12 9.26
C ALA A 136 -3.48 -14.87 8.03
N ALA A 137 -2.85 -13.69 7.93
CA ALA A 137 -1.88 -13.35 6.89
C ALA A 137 -0.48 -13.96 7.13
N SER A 138 -0.38 -14.99 7.99
CA SER A 138 0.80 -15.84 8.13
C SER A 138 0.86 -16.90 7.01
N ASP A 139 0.73 -16.49 5.75
CA ASP A 139 1.11 -17.36 4.64
C ASP A 139 2.64 -17.56 4.72
N PRO A 140 3.16 -18.80 4.82
CA PRO A 140 4.60 -19.07 4.82
C PRO A 140 5.35 -18.50 3.59
N LEU A 141 4.62 -18.14 2.54
CA LEU A 141 5.11 -17.55 1.31
C LEU A 141 5.07 -16.00 1.31
N TYR A 142 4.53 -15.35 2.36
CA TYR A 142 4.51 -13.90 2.47
C TYR A 142 5.92 -13.34 2.66
N GLY A 143 6.48 -12.70 1.63
CA GLY A 143 7.84 -12.14 1.64
C GLY A 143 8.95 -13.15 1.38
N PHE A 144 8.63 -14.34 0.85
CA PHE A 144 9.62 -15.32 0.41
C PHE A 144 9.87 -15.19 -1.09
N ASP A 145 10.95 -14.51 -1.48
CA ASP A 145 11.45 -14.42 -2.86
C ASP A 145 12.17 -15.72 -3.31
N GLY A 146 11.74 -16.87 -2.80
CA GLY A 146 12.36 -18.15 -3.17
C GLY A 146 12.09 -18.48 -4.63
N ASP A 147 13.14 -18.97 -5.30
CA ASP A 147 13.26 -19.46 -6.69
C ASP A 147 11.92 -19.65 -7.41
N ALA A 148 11.27 -18.53 -7.75
CA ALA A 148 10.05 -18.56 -8.50
C ALA A 148 10.46 -19.04 -9.90
N PRO A 149 9.93 -20.18 -10.39
CA PRO A 149 10.26 -20.63 -11.72
C PRO A 149 9.94 -19.48 -12.67
N LEU A 150 10.97 -19.03 -13.40
CA LEU A 150 10.83 -18.01 -14.43
C LEU A 150 9.60 -18.37 -15.26
N PRO A 151 8.66 -17.43 -15.49
CA PRO A 151 7.51 -17.74 -16.32
C PRO A 151 8.05 -18.28 -17.65
N PRO A 152 7.54 -19.41 -18.15
CA PRO A 152 7.98 -19.96 -19.42
C PRO A 152 7.89 -18.84 -20.46
N SER A 153 8.93 -18.71 -21.28
CA SER A 153 9.17 -17.62 -22.23
C SER A 153 8.15 -17.53 -23.38
N GLY A 154 6.93 -18.02 -23.16
CA GLY A 154 5.84 -18.08 -24.13
C GLY A 154 4.47 -17.97 -23.46
N LEU A 155 4.31 -17.11 -22.43
CA LEU A 155 2.97 -16.58 -22.18
C LEU A 155 2.51 -15.92 -23.49
N PRO A 156 1.29 -16.22 -23.99
CA PRO A 156 0.73 -15.44 -25.09
C PRO A 156 0.77 -13.97 -24.69
N GLU A 157 1.00 -13.11 -25.67
CA GLU A 157 1.16 -11.67 -25.49
C GLU A 157 0.20 -11.09 -24.44
N PRO A 158 0.61 -10.02 -23.70
CA PRO A 158 -0.24 -9.41 -22.69
C PRO A 158 -1.64 -9.25 -23.25
N LEU A 159 -2.63 -9.85 -22.56
CA LEU A 159 -4.05 -9.78 -22.91
C LEU A 159 -4.29 -8.39 -23.49
N GLU A 160 -4.56 -8.35 -24.80
CA GLU A 160 -4.72 -7.13 -25.56
C GLU A 160 -5.58 -6.19 -24.73
N ARG A 161 -5.15 -4.93 -24.67
CA ARG A 161 -5.85 -3.80 -24.08
C ARG A 161 -7.36 -3.97 -24.34
N MET A 162 -8.08 -4.55 -23.38
CA MET A 162 -9.53 -4.42 -23.40
C MET A 162 -9.75 -2.95 -23.12
N ASP A 163 -10.15 -2.23 -24.17
CA ASP A 163 -10.54 -0.84 -24.05
C ASP A 163 -11.48 -0.76 -22.86
N GLN A 164 -11.04 0.01 -21.87
CA GLN A 164 -11.93 0.43 -20.81
C GLN A 164 -13.14 1.03 -21.51
N PRO A 165 -14.39 0.66 -21.15
CA PRO A 165 -15.53 1.35 -21.70
C PRO A 165 -15.34 2.83 -21.36
N THR A 166 -14.98 3.62 -22.35
CA THR A 166 -15.08 5.06 -22.32
C THR A 166 -16.57 5.30 -22.17
N GLY A 167 -17.03 5.56 -20.94
CA GLY A 167 -18.32 6.18 -20.73
C GLY A 167 -18.37 7.37 -21.68
N THR A 168 -19.28 7.30 -22.65
CA THR A 168 -19.44 8.32 -23.67
C THR A 168 -19.71 9.65 -22.96
N ALA A 169 -19.27 10.75 -23.58
CA ALA A 169 -19.44 12.09 -23.01
C ALA A 169 -20.90 12.41 -22.65
N GLU A 170 -21.86 11.70 -23.25
CA GLU A 170 -23.30 11.81 -23.00
C GLU A 170 -23.74 11.32 -21.60
N GLU A 171 -23.08 10.31 -21.01
CA GLU A 171 -23.41 9.84 -19.65
C GLU A 171 -22.94 10.82 -18.55
N ARG A 172 -22.01 11.73 -18.87
CA ARG A 172 -21.51 12.75 -17.94
C ARG A 172 -22.40 14.00 -17.90
N ASP A 173 -23.23 14.24 -18.91
CA ASP A 173 -24.16 15.36 -18.95
C ASP A 173 -25.52 15.03 -18.29
N CYS A 174 -25.98 13.78 -18.37
CA CYS A 174 -27.22 13.37 -17.67
C CYS A 174 -27.14 13.47 -16.13
N LEU A 175 -25.94 13.46 -15.54
CA LEU A 175 -25.73 13.62 -14.09
C LEU A 175 -25.63 15.09 -13.64
N LYS A 176 -25.57 16.06 -14.57
CA LYS A 176 -25.52 17.49 -14.25
C LYS A 176 -26.88 18.18 -14.29
N GLU A 177 -27.84 17.67 -15.06
CA GLU A 177 -29.17 18.27 -15.19
C GLU A 177 -30.17 17.85 -14.09
N GLY A 178 -29.77 16.96 -13.17
CA GLY A 178 -30.64 16.42 -12.12
C GLY A 178 -30.53 17.06 -10.73
N ILE A 179 -29.73 18.11 -10.54
CA ILE A 179 -29.61 18.81 -9.24
C ILE A 179 -30.01 20.28 -9.42
N SER A 180 -31.33 20.50 -9.55
CA SER A 180 -31.95 21.78 -9.23
C SER A 180 -32.18 21.82 -7.72
N TYR A 181 -31.58 22.82 -7.06
CA TYR A 181 -32.13 23.38 -5.82
C TYR A 181 -32.85 24.66 -6.24
N ASP A 182 -34.11 24.77 -5.82
CA ASP A 182 -35.06 25.90 -5.96
C ASP A 182 -34.55 27.19 -6.62
#